data_AF-A0A328RCK7-F1
#
_entry.id   AF-A0A328RCK7-F1
#
_cell.length_a   1.000
_cell.length_b   1.000
_cell.length_c   1.000
_cell.angle_alpha   90.00
_cell.angle_beta   90.00
_cell.angle_gamma   90.00
#
_symmetry.space_group_name_H-M   'P 1'
#
loop_
_entity.id
_entity.type
_entity.pdbx_description
1 polymer ?
#
loop_
_entity_poly.entity_id
_entity_poly.type
_entity_poly.pdbx_seq_one_letter_code
_entity_poly.pdbx_strand_id
1 'polypeptide(L)' 'MGEVLTEGNKDFNPGIKTKINVKIYELNNIRSVPINLNNGKDRGKLKHILEHESYRLRKRDIERYKELLKRTKNR' A
#
# COMPACT_ATOMS: atom_id res chain seq x y z
N MET A 1 15.55 -25.72 20.14
CA MET A 1 15.09 -24.31 20.17
C MET A 1 14.74 -23.97 18.73
N GLY A 2 13.46 -24.15 18.39
CA GLY A 2 13.00 -24.29 17.01
C GLY A 2 12.53 -22.99 16.37
N GLU A 3 12.95 -22.84 15.12
CA GLU A 3 12.21 -22.35 13.95
C GLU A 3 11.89 -20.85 13.78
N VAL A 4 12.44 -20.35 12.67
CA VAL A 4 12.32 -19.04 12.05
C VAL A 4 10.93 -18.90 11.43
N LEU A 5 10.18 -17.86 11.81
CA LEU A 5 8.94 -17.48 11.11
C LEU A 5 9.15 -16.17 10.34
N THR A 6 9.75 -16.29 9.17
CA THR A 6 9.62 -15.28 8.11
C THR A 6 8.26 -15.45 7.43
N GLU A 7 7.21 -14.83 7.96
CA GLU A 7 5.92 -14.76 7.25
C GLU A 7 5.96 -13.65 6.19
N GLY A 8 6.66 -13.96 5.09
CA GLY A 8 6.48 -13.29 3.82
C GLY A 8 5.18 -13.75 3.14
N ASN A 9 4.43 -12.77 2.65
CA ASN A 9 3.48 -12.86 1.53
C ASN A 9 2.18 -13.65 1.76
N LYS A 10 1.18 -12.96 2.30
CA LYS A 10 -0.23 -13.37 2.18
C LYS A 10 -0.95 -12.54 1.11
N ASP A 11 -1.44 -13.27 0.11
CA ASP A 11 -2.53 -12.97 -0.80
C ASP A 11 -2.26 -12.03 -1.98
N PHE A 12 -1.82 -12.60 -3.10
CA PHE A 12 -2.09 -12.05 -4.43
C PHE A 12 -3.43 -12.61 -4.91
N ASN A 13 -4.49 -11.80 -4.87
CA ASN A 13 -5.80 -12.14 -5.44
C ASN A 13 -6.09 -11.09 -6.55
N PRO A 14 -6.35 -11.48 -7.81
CA PRO A 14 -6.49 -10.55 -8.94
C PRO A 14 -7.89 -9.90 -9.08
N GLY A 15 -8.77 -10.00 -8.08
CA GLY A 15 -9.92 -9.11 -7.97
C GLY A 15 -9.46 -7.76 -7.41
N ILE A 16 -9.87 -6.64 -8.00
CA ILE A 16 -9.49 -5.28 -7.57
C ILE A 16 -9.63 -5.17 -6.04
N LYS A 17 -8.52 -5.33 -5.32
CA LYS A 17 -8.52 -5.31 -3.87
C LYS A 17 -8.85 -3.89 -3.45
N THR A 18 -10.08 -3.69 -2.97
CA THR A 18 -10.52 -2.41 -2.39
C THR A 18 -9.70 -2.06 -1.14
N LYS A 19 -9.05 -3.04 -0.51
CA LYS A 19 -8.15 -2.84 0.62
C LYS A 19 -6.72 -3.18 0.21
N ILE A 20 -5.81 -2.21 0.35
CA ILE A 20 -4.38 -2.39 0.13
C ILE A 20 -3.64 -2.13 1.44
N ASN A 21 -2.46 -2.72 1.59
CA ASN A 21 -1.60 -2.44 2.73
C ASN A 21 -0.34 -1.73 2.21
N VAL A 22 -0.19 -0.47 2.59
CA VAL A 22 0.94 0.38 2.17
C VAL A 22 2.07 0.18 3.15
N LYS A 23 3.22 -0.29 2.67
CA LYS A 23 4.42 -0.47 3.49
C LYS A 23 5.32 0.77 3.35
N ILE A 24 5.46 1.52 4.42
CA ILE A 24 6.35 2.67 4.53
C ILE A 24 7.63 2.19 5.21
N TYR A 25 8.75 2.29 4.52
CA TYR A 25 10.05 1.84 5.02
C TYR A 25 10.76 3.03 5.69
N GLU A 26 10.91 2.95 7.00
CA GLU A 26 11.69 3.89 7.82
C GLU A 26 13.04 3.24 8.20
N LEU A 27 13.97 4.03 8.72
CA LEU A 27 15.37 3.59 8.96
C LEU A 27 15.49 2.30 9.78
N ASN A 28 14.61 2.08 10.76
CA ASN A 28 14.64 0.93 11.67
C ASN A 28 13.32 0.14 11.72
N ASN A 29 12.31 0.52 10.94
CA ASN A 29 10.98 -0.09 11.03
C ASN A 29 10.24 -0.04 9.70
N ILE A 30 9.32 -0.99 9.49
CA ILE A 30 8.41 -1.00 8.34
C ILE A 30 7.00 -0.79 8.87
N ARG A 31 6.47 0.41 8.66
CA ARG A 31 5.10 0.75 9.03
C ARG A 31 4.14 0.26 7.94
N SER A 32 3.20 -0.59 8.32
CA SER A 32 2.12 -1.03 7.43
C SER A 32 0.85 -0.23 7.68
N VAL A 33 0.35 0.44 6.64
CA VAL A 33 -0.85 1.27 6.69
C VAL A 33 -1.94 0.62 5.84
N PRO A 34 -3.00 0.05 6.44
CA PRO A 34 -4.13 -0.45 5.68
C PRO A 34 -4.91 0.75 5.11
N ILE A 35 -5.15 0.72 3.81
CA ILE A 35 -5.86 1.75 3.05
C ILE A 35 -7.03 1.08 2.32
N ASN A 36 -8.23 1.63 2.50
CA ASN A 36 -9.42 1.22 1.76
C ASN A 36 -9.71 2.21 0.61
N LEU A 37 -9.49 1.78 -0.62
CA LEU A 37 -9.78 2.54 -1.84
C LEU A 37 -11.28 2.81 -2.05
N ASN A 38 -12.19 2.12 -1.34
CA ASN A 38 -13.61 2.45 -1.36
C ASN A 38 -13.96 3.62 -0.42
N ASN A 39 -13.03 4.02 0.46
CA ASN A 39 -13.22 5.11 1.40
C ASN A 39 -12.51 6.39 0.89
N GLY A 40 -13.25 7.48 0.75
CA GLY A 40 -12.69 8.77 0.29
C GLY A 40 -11.57 9.29 1.19
N LYS A 41 -11.69 9.12 2.52
CA LYS A 41 -10.66 9.54 3.48
C LYS A 41 -9.35 8.78 3.30
N ASP A 42 -9.44 7.46 3.15
CA ASP A 42 -8.27 6.60 2.94
C ASP A 42 -7.61 6.82 1.57
N ARG A 43 -8.40 7.14 0.53
CA ARG A 43 -7.85 7.58 -0.76
C ARG A 43 -7.05 8.88 -0.62
N GLY A 44 -7.56 9.84 0.15
CA GLY A 44 -6.84 11.07 0.48
C GLY A 44 -5.53 10.79 1.22
N LYS A 45 -5.57 9.86 2.18
CA LYS A 45 -4.37 9.40 2.90
C LYS A 45 -3.34 8.75 1.97
N LEU A 46 -3.78 7.88 1.06
CA LEU A 46 -2.89 7.26 0.06
C LEU A 46 -2.28 8.32 -0.86
N LYS A 47 -3.06 9.30 -1.31
CA LYS A 47 -2.57 10.41 -2.13
C LYS A 47 -1.50 11.20 -1.37
N HIS A 48 -1.76 11.52 -0.11
CA HIS A 48 -0.82 12.23 0.76
C HIS A 48 0.49 11.45 0.93
N ILE A 49 0.43 10.15 1.20
CA ILE A 49 1.62 9.29 1.31
C ILE A 49 2.40 9.28 -0.02
N LEU A 50 1.72 9.21 -1.17
CA LEU A 50 2.37 9.25 -2.48
C LEU A 50 2.98 10.61 -2.83
N GLU A 51 2.43 11.72 -2.34
CA GLU A 51 2.96 13.06 -2.58
C GLU A 51 4.11 13.41 -1.64
N HIS A 52 3.98 13.09 -0.34
CA HIS A 52 4.92 13.53 0.69
C HIS A 52 5.87 12.44 1.19
N GLU A 53 5.52 11.16 1.07
CA GLU A 53 6.30 10.04 1.60
C GLU A 53 6.69 9.01 0.52
N SER A 54 6.59 9.36 -0.76
CA SER A 54 6.90 8.42 -1.85
C SER A 54 8.34 7.90 -1.85
N TYR A 55 9.29 8.67 -1.34
CA TYR A 55 10.69 8.24 -1.19
C TYR A 55 10.86 7.08 -0.19
N ARG A 56 9.88 6.86 0.69
CA ARG A 56 9.83 5.76 1.66
C ARG A 56 9.11 4.52 1.12
N LEU A 57 8.63 4.58 -0.12
CA LEU A 57 7.94 3.49 -0.80
C LEU A 57 8.84 2.87 -1.87
N ARG A 58 8.58 1.61 -2.22
CA ARG A 58 9.23 1.00 -3.38
C ARG A 58 8.64 1.55 -4.66
N LYS A 59 9.48 1.78 -5.67
CA LYS A 59 9.09 2.30 -6.99
C LYS A 59 7.90 1.54 -7.60
N ARG A 60 7.94 0.20 -7.57
CA ARG A 60 6.85 -0.68 -8.07
C ARG A 60 5.53 -0.47 -7.34
N ASP A 61 5.58 -0.24 -6.03
CA ASP A 61 4.39 0.00 -5.20
C ASP A 61 3.80 1.38 -5.48
N ILE A 62 4.65 2.40 -5.64
CA ILE A 62 4.23 3.77 -6.02
C ILE A 62 3.44 3.74 -7.34
N GLU A 63 3.98 3.08 -8.36
CA GLU A 63 3.33 2.96 -9.67
C GLU A 63 1.97 2.25 -9.54
N ARG A 64 1.94 1.13 -8.82
CA ARG A 64 0.72 0.38 -8.54
C ARG A 64 -0.34 1.23 -7.85
N TYR A 65 0.03 1.98 -6.80
CA TYR A 65 -0.91 2.81 -6.04
C TYR A 65 -1.42 4.00 -6.85
N LYS A 66 -0.58 4.60 -7.70
CA LYS A 66 -0.99 5.65 -8.65
C LYS A 66 -2.02 5.12 -9.65
N GLU A 67 -1.79 3.93 -10.22
CA GLU A 67 -2.76 3.28 -11.11
C GLU A 67 -4.10 3.02 -10.42
N LEU A 68 -4.08 2.52 -9.19
CA LEU A 68 -5.28 2.25 -8.40
C LEU A 68 -6.09 3.53 -8.12
N LEU A 69 -5.41 4.63 -7.77
CA LEU A 69 -6.08 5.93 -7.59
C LEU A 69 -6.70 6.44 -8.89
N LYS A 70 -6.05 6.22 -10.04
CA LYS A 70 -6.54 6.63 -11.36
C LYS A 70 -7.78 5.83 -11.79
N ARG A 71 -7.77 4.49 -11.62
CA ARG A 71 -8.92 3.62 -11.95
C ARG A 71 -10.18 3.97 -11.16
N THR A 72 -10.02 4.44 -9.92
CA THR A 72 -11.16 4.77 -9.04
C THR A 72 -11.77 6.16 -9.35
N LYS A 73 -11.22 6.94 -10.29
CA LYS A 73 -11.79 8.23 -10.72
C LYS A 73 -12.79 8.09 -11.89
N ASN A 74 -12.86 6.90 -12.50
CA ASN A 74 -13.59 6.66 -13.75
C ASN A 74 -14.96 5.99 -13.54
N ARG A 75 -15.60 6.23 -12.38
CA ARG A 75 -16.91 5.69 -12.02
C ARG A 75 -17.85 6.82 -11.65
#